data_AF-A0A8S1K1F3-F1
#
_entry.id   AF-A0A8S1K1F3-F1
#
_cell.length_a   1.000
_cell.length_b   1.000
_cell.length_c   1.000
_cell.angle_alpha   90.00
_cell.angle_beta   90.00
_cell.angle_gamma   90.00
#
_symmetry.space_group_name_H-M   'P 1'
#
loop_
_entity.id
_entity.type
_entity.pdbx_description
1 polymer ?
#
loop_
_entity_poly.entity_id
_entity_poly.type
_entity_poly.pdbx_seq_one_letter_code
_entity_poly.pdbx_strand_id
1 'polypeptide(L)'
;MSDDCDILGPLGFSIQILLGVFSFFILIYKRIVEKPKRQWKVWGLDTSKQGCSQVFAHFLNVALAIHLSGDSDECVWYLATLLLDTTIGVLFSYVILKLVELALEHFQMANYRSGNYFLIIMPDDQVKKNEMNNKDKVPAGTNLIKPIIKIDLKAWFIQLILWILVVSISKFFLFLLQLVIGFILESISQFILSPFSDLATFKLIIVMCIIPVFMNGLQFWIQDNFLKKTEFTIQEKKYVLSEMYVDEELTNFARLDNFVNNPEVKSDHCLDKLQMEMANVGVGVQQITKGYQKADFE
;
A
#
# COMPACT_ATOMS: atom_id res chain seq x y z
N MET A 1 -20.55 42.45 9.52
CA MET A 1 -20.08 41.80 8.28
C MET A 1 -20.14 40.33 8.58
N SER A 2 -21.20 39.68 8.12
CA SER A 2 -21.43 38.26 8.32
C SER A 2 -20.50 37.57 7.34
N ASP A 3 -19.27 37.28 7.78
CA ASP A 3 -18.39 36.39 7.04
C ASP A 3 -18.98 35.00 7.23
N ASP A 4 -19.89 34.62 6.33
CA ASP A 4 -20.44 33.29 6.25
C ASP A 4 -19.27 32.30 6.21
N CYS A 5 -19.15 31.53 7.29
CA CYS A 5 -18.17 30.47 7.48
C CYS A 5 -18.58 29.30 6.58
N ASP A 6 -18.42 29.47 5.27
CA ASP A 6 -18.65 28.40 4.31
C ASP A 6 -17.51 27.39 4.45
N ILE A 7 -17.75 26.34 5.24
CA ILE A 7 -16.90 25.14 5.28
C ILE A 7 -16.75 24.50 3.87
N LEU A 8 -17.69 24.79 2.96
CA LEU A 8 -17.67 24.42 1.53
C LEU A 8 -17.04 25.48 0.62
N GLY A 9 -16.53 26.58 1.17
CA GLY A 9 -15.92 27.66 0.42
C GLY A 9 -14.51 27.33 -0.08
N PRO A 10 -13.88 28.25 -0.84
CA PRO A 10 -12.53 28.07 -1.39
C PRO A 10 -11.46 27.70 -0.35
N LEU A 11 -11.65 28.15 0.91
CA LEU A 11 -10.77 27.83 2.03
C LEU A 11 -10.84 26.35 2.43
N GLY A 12 -12.04 25.77 2.52
CA GLY A 12 -12.22 24.34 2.82
C GLY A 12 -11.60 23.44 1.75
N PHE A 13 -11.79 23.78 0.48
CA PHE A 13 -11.15 23.09 -0.64
C PHE A 13 -9.61 23.17 -0.58
N SER A 14 -9.07 24.35 -0.26
CA SER A 14 -7.62 24.56 -0.12
C SER A 14 -7.02 23.70 0.99
N ILE A 15 -7.71 23.61 2.14
CA ILE A 15 -7.31 22.74 3.26
C ILE A 15 -7.33 21.27 2.84
N GLN A 16 -8.37 20.81 2.13
CA GLN A 16 -8.46 19.43 1.67
C GLN A 16 -7.33 19.05 0.71
N ILE A 17 -6.98 19.93 -0.24
CA ILE A 17 -5.82 19.73 -1.11
C ILE A 17 -4.54 19.62 -0.28
N LEU A 18 -4.35 20.54 0.66
CA LEU A 18 -3.16 20.57 1.50
C LEU A 18 -3.01 19.26 2.31
N LEU A 19 -4.10 18.79 2.92
CA LEU A 19 -4.15 17.51 3.63
C LEU A 19 -3.86 16.32 2.71
N GLY A 20 -4.38 16.34 1.49
CA GLY A 20 -4.10 15.32 0.48
C GLY A 20 -2.63 15.27 0.10
N VAL A 21 -1.99 16.43 -0.09
CA VAL A 21 -0.56 16.54 -0.39
C VAL A 21 0.30 16.00 0.75
N PHE A 22 0.02 16.40 2.01
CA PHE A 22 0.75 15.88 3.16
C PHE A 22 0.58 14.37 3.34
N SER A 23 -0.64 13.87 3.16
CA SER A 23 -0.93 12.43 3.21
C SER A 23 -0.14 11.66 2.15
N PHE A 24 -0.04 12.20 0.94
CA PHE A 24 0.74 11.60 -0.13
C PHE A 24 2.24 11.58 0.16
N PHE A 25 2.78 12.66 0.75
CA PHE A 25 4.19 12.69 1.20
C PHE A 25 4.47 11.63 2.28
N ILE A 26 3.55 11.41 3.23
CA ILE A 26 3.67 10.37 4.25
C ILE A 26 3.74 8.98 3.61
N LEU A 27 2.91 8.70 2.59
CA LEU A 27 2.95 7.43 1.85
C LEU A 27 4.24 7.25 1.03
N ILE A 28 4.77 8.32 0.44
CA ILE A 28 6.07 8.29 -0.24
C ILE A 28 7.19 8.00 0.75
N TYR A 29 7.20 8.69 1.91
CA TYR A 29 8.19 8.47 2.95
C TYR A 29 8.13 7.02 3.45
N LYS A 30 6.93 6.50 3.71
CA LYS A 30 6.73 5.09 4.08
C LYS A 30 7.35 4.15 3.06
N ARG A 31 7.12 4.38 1.76
CA ARG A 31 7.72 3.58 0.68
C ARG A 31 9.25 3.63 0.67
N ILE A 32 9.86 4.76 1.02
CA ILE A 32 11.33 4.89 1.07
C ILE A 32 11.91 4.05 2.21
N VAL A 33 11.22 4.00 3.35
CA VAL A 33 11.64 3.25 4.54
C VAL A 33 11.30 1.75 4.44
N GLU A 34 10.33 1.39 3.59
CA GLU A 34 9.85 0.03 3.41
C GLU A 34 10.93 -0.94 2.87
N LYS A 35 11.11 -2.08 3.53
CA LYS A 35 11.97 -3.19 3.11
C LYS A 35 11.19 -4.51 2.98
N PRO A 36 11.24 -5.22 1.85
CA PRO A 36 11.80 -4.81 0.55
C PRO A 36 10.93 -3.73 -0.11
N LYS A 37 11.55 -2.87 -0.93
CA LYS A 37 10.90 -1.67 -1.44
C LYS A 37 9.95 -1.99 -2.60
N ARG A 38 8.66 -1.71 -2.45
CA ARG A 38 7.67 -1.88 -3.54
C ARG A 38 8.03 -1.04 -4.76
N GLN A 39 7.98 -1.63 -5.95
CA GLN A 39 8.09 -0.85 -7.19
C GLN A 39 6.90 0.11 -7.34
N TRP A 40 7.13 1.21 -8.07
CA TRP A 40 6.12 2.27 -8.28
C TRP A 40 4.81 1.75 -8.87
N LYS A 41 4.85 0.70 -9.71
CA LYS A 41 3.64 0.08 -10.28
C LYS A 41 2.76 -0.55 -9.19
N VAL A 42 3.35 -1.33 -8.27
CA VAL A 42 2.63 -1.98 -7.17
C VAL A 42 2.14 -0.94 -6.16
N TRP A 43 3.05 -0.05 -5.73
CA TRP A 43 2.70 1.01 -4.80
C TRP A 43 1.60 1.92 -5.34
N GLY A 44 1.62 2.24 -6.64
CA GLY A 44 0.58 3.05 -7.28
C GLY A 44 -0.78 2.37 -7.29
N LEU A 45 -0.83 1.04 -7.45
CA LEU A 45 -2.08 0.27 -7.38
C LEU A 45 -2.66 0.17 -5.97
N ASP A 46 -1.82 0.07 -4.94
CA ASP A 46 -2.29 0.07 -3.55
C ASP A 46 -2.71 1.48 -3.11
N THR A 47 -1.95 2.50 -3.52
CA THR A 47 -2.23 3.90 -3.20
C THR A 47 -3.49 4.40 -3.92
N SER A 48 -3.75 3.96 -5.15
CA SER A 48 -4.96 4.34 -5.87
C SER A 48 -6.23 3.80 -5.22
N LYS A 49 -6.20 2.61 -4.59
CA LYS A 49 -7.34 2.11 -3.78
C LYS A 49 -7.67 3.04 -2.63
N GLN A 50 -6.65 3.53 -1.92
CA GLN A 50 -6.79 4.48 -0.82
C GLN A 50 -7.34 5.83 -1.31
N GLY A 51 -6.80 6.34 -2.43
CA GLY A 51 -7.29 7.56 -3.06
C GLY A 51 -8.75 7.48 -3.47
N CYS A 52 -9.13 6.40 -4.18
CA CYS A 52 -10.52 6.16 -4.57
C CYS A 52 -11.44 6.04 -3.35
N SER A 53 -11.04 5.32 -2.30
CA SER A 53 -11.84 5.22 -1.08
C SER A 53 -11.97 6.55 -0.34
N GLN A 54 -10.95 7.41 -0.35
CA GLN A 54 -11.00 8.72 0.31
C GLN A 54 -11.97 9.67 -0.42
N VAL A 55 -11.93 9.68 -1.75
CA VAL A 55 -12.88 10.46 -2.57
C VAL A 55 -14.30 9.97 -2.31
N PHE A 56 -14.52 8.65 -2.31
CA PHE A 56 -15.83 8.07 -2.02
C PHE A 56 -16.32 8.39 -0.59
N ALA A 57 -15.45 8.24 0.41
CA ALA A 57 -15.76 8.57 1.80
C ALA A 57 -16.06 10.07 1.99
N HIS A 58 -15.40 10.96 1.25
CA HIS A 58 -15.69 12.38 1.26
C HIS A 58 -17.13 12.65 0.80
N PHE A 59 -17.56 12.06 -0.32
CA PHE A 59 -18.95 12.19 -0.78
C PHE A 59 -19.96 11.62 0.21
N LEU A 60 -19.66 10.48 0.84
CA LEU A 60 -20.51 9.92 1.89
C LEU A 60 -20.62 10.85 3.11
N ASN A 61 -19.50 11.40 3.57
CA ASN A 61 -19.48 12.33 4.70
C ASN A 61 -20.29 13.60 4.39
N VAL A 62 -20.19 14.15 3.17
CA VAL A 62 -21.00 15.31 2.73
C VAL A 62 -22.48 14.94 2.69
N ALA A 63 -22.84 13.77 2.13
CA ALA A 63 -24.22 13.32 2.09
C ALA A 63 -24.81 13.16 3.49
N LEU A 64 -24.04 12.60 4.43
CA LEU A 64 -24.45 12.46 5.83
C LEU A 64 -24.62 13.81 6.52
N ALA A 65 -23.70 14.75 6.32
CA ALA A 65 -23.77 16.09 6.91
C ALA A 65 -25.08 16.82 6.53
N ILE A 66 -25.54 16.68 5.29
CA ILE A 66 -26.83 17.24 4.84
C ILE A 66 -28.03 16.65 5.60
N HIS A 67 -27.95 15.39 6.03
CA HIS A 67 -29.04 14.73 6.75
C HIS A 67 -29.00 14.97 8.27
N LEU A 68 -27.85 15.41 8.80
CA LEU A 68 -27.57 15.49 10.25
C LEU A 68 -27.37 16.91 10.76
N SER A 69 -27.45 17.93 9.90
CA SER A 69 -27.19 19.32 10.28
C SER A 69 -28.06 19.73 11.46
N GLY A 70 -27.43 19.86 12.63
CA GLY A 70 -28.01 20.37 13.87
C GLY A 70 -27.25 21.61 14.35
N ASP A 71 -27.68 22.19 15.47
CA ASP A 71 -27.21 23.50 15.98
C ASP A 71 -25.88 23.45 16.77
N SER A 72 -25.07 22.41 16.62
CA SER A 72 -23.88 22.17 17.45
C SER A 72 -22.59 22.80 16.88
N ASP A 73 -21.58 23.04 17.74
CA ASP A 73 -20.28 23.62 17.34
C ASP A 73 -19.58 22.74 16.28
N GLU A 74 -19.41 23.31 15.09
CA GLU A 74 -18.85 22.65 13.91
C GLU A 74 -17.43 22.11 14.13
N CYS A 75 -16.58 22.84 14.85
CA CYS A 75 -15.21 22.42 15.14
C CYS A 75 -15.17 21.23 16.10
N VAL A 76 -16.06 21.23 17.09
CA VAL A 76 -16.19 20.13 18.07
C VAL A 76 -16.63 18.86 17.35
N TRP A 77 -17.70 18.93 16.54
CA TRP A 77 -18.19 17.78 15.79
C TRP A 77 -17.21 17.30 14.73
N TYR A 78 -16.58 18.22 14.00
CA TYR A 78 -15.54 17.86 13.05
C TYR A 78 -14.41 17.07 13.71
N LEU A 79 -13.90 17.54 14.85
CA LEU A 79 -12.88 16.83 15.62
C LEU A 79 -13.38 15.46 16.08
N ALA A 80 -14.60 15.39 16.59
CA ALA A 80 -15.19 14.13 17.07
C ALA A 80 -15.28 13.09 15.95
N THR A 81 -15.80 13.49 14.78
CA THR A 81 -15.91 12.64 13.59
C THR A 81 -14.53 12.25 13.07
N LEU A 82 -13.58 13.17 13.00
CA LEU A 82 -12.20 12.89 12.58
C LEU A 82 -11.54 11.84 13.48
N LEU A 83 -11.60 12.03 14.80
CA LEU A 83 -11.01 11.11 15.77
C LEU A 83 -11.68 9.74 15.66
N LEU A 84 -13.01 9.69 15.55
CA LEU A 84 -13.73 8.44 15.41
C LEU A 84 -13.39 7.69 14.12
N ASP A 85 -13.36 8.40 12.99
CA ASP A 85 -13.03 7.86 11.66
C ASP A 85 -11.62 7.27 11.63
N THR A 86 -10.63 8.03 12.13
CA THR A 86 -9.21 7.67 12.05
C THR A 86 -8.78 6.64 13.10
N THR A 87 -9.59 6.42 14.15
CA THR A 87 -9.33 5.42 15.19
C THR A 87 -10.22 4.19 15.05
N ILE A 88 -11.47 4.27 15.52
CA ILE A 88 -12.44 3.17 15.53
C ILE A 88 -12.78 2.77 14.09
N GLY A 89 -12.89 3.72 13.16
CA GLY A 89 -13.15 3.44 11.75
C GLY A 89 -12.07 2.59 11.08
N VAL A 90 -10.80 2.93 11.31
CA VAL A 90 -9.67 2.17 10.78
C VAL A 90 -9.62 0.76 11.38
N LEU A 91 -9.81 0.65 12.70
CA LEU A 91 -9.85 -0.65 13.38
C LEU A 91 -11.00 -1.52 12.85
N PHE A 92 -12.19 -0.96 12.72
CA PHE A 92 -13.36 -1.68 12.24
C PHE A 92 -13.24 -2.08 10.78
N SER A 93 -12.70 -1.19 9.93
CA SER A 93 -12.36 -1.50 8.54
C SER A 93 -11.36 -2.66 8.43
N TYR A 94 -10.34 -2.69 9.30
CA TYR A 94 -9.40 -3.81 9.36
C TYR A 94 -10.09 -5.13 9.73
N VAL A 95 -10.96 -5.13 10.74
CA VAL A 95 -11.71 -6.33 11.16
C VAL A 95 -12.61 -6.84 10.03
N ILE A 96 -13.40 -5.96 9.40
CA ILE A 96 -14.26 -6.35 8.27
C ILE A 96 -13.41 -6.89 7.11
N LEU A 97 -12.30 -6.22 6.78
CA LEU A 97 -11.41 -6.70 5.71
C LEU A 97 -10.93 -8.13 6.02
N LYS A 98 -10.53 -8.42 7.26
CA LYS A 98 -10.10 -9.78 7.64
C LYS A 98 -11.23 -10.81 7.58
N LEU A 99 -12.45 -10.44 7.95
CA LEU A 99 -13.62 -11.30 7.77
C LEU A 99 -13.91 -11.57 6.27
N VAL A 100 -13.78 -10.56 5.42
CA VAL A 100 -13.92 -10.71 3.96
C VAL A 100 -12.83 -11.61 3.40
N GLU A 101 -11.57 -11.43 3.79
CA GLU A 101 -10.46 -12.30 3.37
C GLU A 101 -10.68 -13.76 3.77
N LEU A 102 -11.14 -13.99 5.00
CA LEU A 102 -11.47 -15.34 5.49
C LEU A 102 -12.64 -15.95 4.71
N ALA A 103 -13.66 -15.16 4.37
CA ALA A 103 -14.76 -15.62 3.53
C ALA A 103 -14.27 -15.96 2.10
N LEU A 104 -13.40 -15.13 1.51
CA LEU A 104 -12.82 -15.39 0.20
C LEU A 104 -12.03 -16.71 0.19
N GLU A 105 -11.27 -17.00 1.24
CA GLU A 105 -10.57 -18.28 1.39
C GLU A 105 -11.54 -19.47 1.47
N HIS A 106 -12.62 -19.33 2.26
CA HIS A 106 -13.65 -20.35 2.38
C HIS A 106 -14.33 -20.66 1.03
N PHE A 107 -14.60 -19.65 0.22
CA PHE A 107 -15.21 -19.80 -1.10
C PHE A 107 -14.21 -20.12 -2.23
N GLN A 108 -12.95 -20.47 -1.91
CA GLN A 108 -11.89 -20.77 -2.90
C GLN A 108 -11.54 -19.60 -3.83
N MET A 109 -11.74 -18.37 -3.35
CA MET A 109 -11.54 -17.11 -4.07
C MET A 109 -10.33 -16.31 -3.53
N ALA A 110 -9.32 -17.01 -3.01
CA ALA A 110 -8.10 -16.43 -2.43
C ALA A 110 -7.30 -15.53 -3.40
N ASN A 111 -7.55 -15.65 -4.70
CA ASN A 111 -6.98 -14.77 -5.73
C ASN A 111 -7.41 -13.30 -5.58
N TYR A 112 -8.50 -13.02 -4.88
CA TYR A 112 -8.97 -11.64 -4.63
C TYR A 112 -8.58 -11.10 -3.25
N ARG A 113 -7.74 -11.81 -2.50
CA ARG A 113 -7.21 -11.32 -1.22
C ARG A 113 -6.45 -10.01 -1.41
N SER A 114 -6.43 -9.17 -0.38
CA SER A 114 -5.79 -7.88 -0.45
C SER A 114 -4.31 -8.00 -0.88
N GLY A 115 -3.91 -7.16 -1.83
CA GLY A 115 -2.57 -7.17 -2.39
C GLY A 115 -2.29 -8.29 -3.41
N ASN A 116 -3.22 -9.21 -3.66
CA ASN A 116 -3.02 -10.33 -4.59
C ASN A 116 -3.56 -10.01 -5.99
N TYR A 117 -2.78 -9.33 -6.82
CA TYR A 117 -3.20 -8.96 -8.19
C TYR A 117 -2.10 -9.27 -9.22
N PHE A 118 -1.35 -10.35 -8.99
CA PHE A 118 -0.27 -10.80 -9.85
C PHE A 118 -0.65 -12.12 -10.52
N LEU A 119 -0.40 -12.22 -11.82
CA LEU A 119 -0.51 -13.45 -12.59
C LEU A 119 0.89 -13.93 -12.96
N ILE A 120 1.27 -15.11 -12.47
CA ILE A 120 2.53 -15.78 -12.83
C ILE A 120 2.26 -16.71 -14.01
N ILE A 121 2.86 -16.43 -15.16
CA ILE A 121 2.74 -17.27 -16.36
C ILE A 121 4.04 -18.08 -16.49
N MET A 122 3.94 -19.40 -16.35
CA MET A 122 5.09 -20.29 -16.51
C MET A 122 5.37 -20.58 -18.01
N PRO A 123 6.64 -20.80 -18.40
CA PRO A 123 7.00 -21.07 -19.79
C PRO A 123 6.41 -22.37 -20.35
N ASP A 124 6.22 -23.40 -19.53
CA ASP A 124 5.64 -24.68 -19.97
C ASP A 124 4.24 -24.54 -20.57
N ASP A 125 3.46 -23.51 -20.16
CA ASP A 125 2.16 -23.22 -20.76
C ASP A 125 2.28 -22.62 -22.17
N GLN A 126 3.39 -21.95 -22.47
CA GLN A 126 3.70 -21.42 -23.81
C GLN A 126 4.23 -22.54 -24.72
N VAL A 127 5.06 -23.43 -24.17
CA VAL A 127 5.59 -24.60 -24.88
C VAL A 127 4.46 -25.58 -25.23
N LYS A 128 3.56 -25.92 -24.29
CA LYS A 128 2.39 -26.79 -24.59
C LYS A 128 1.48 -26.25 -25.68
N LYS A 129 1.25 -24.93 -25.73
CA LYS A 129 0.47 -24.29 -26.82
C LYS A 129 1.20 -24.35 -28.17
N ASN A 130 2.52 -24.23 -28.17
CA ASN A 130 3.33 -24.28 -29.38
C ASN A 130 3.58 -25.71 -29.87
N GLU A 131 3.79 -26.69 -28.99
CA GLU A 131 3.90 -28.13 -29.29
C GLU A 131 2.60 -28.69 -29.88
N MET A 132 1.44 -28.24 -29.37
CA MET A 132 0.15 -28.65 -29.90
C MET A 132 -0.12 -28.10 -31.31
N ASN A 133 0.52 -26.98 -31.67
CA ASN A 133 0.40 -26.36 -32.99
C ASN A 133 1.52 -26.76 -33.97
N ASN A 134 2.65 -27.29 -33.50
CA ASN A 134 3.79 -27.60 -34.37
C ASN A 134 4.43 -28.93 -33.95
N LYS A 135 4.05 -30.02 -34.63
CA LYS A 135 4.52 -31.38 -34.33
C LYS A 135 5.98 -31.64 -34.71
N ASP A 136 6.65 -30.74 -35.42
CA ASP A 136 7.99 -30.97 -35.93
C ASP A 136 8.99 -29.91 -35.44
N LYS A 137 9.92 -30.38 -34.59
CA LYS A 137 11.21 -29.79 -34.16
C LYS A 137 11.18 -28.74 -33.04
N VAL A 138 11.70 -29.13 -31.88
CA VAL A 138 12.41 -28.21 -30.96
C VAL A 138 13.72 -28.88 -30.48
N PRO A 139 14.89 -28.25 -30.61
CA PRO A 139 16.15 -28.80 -30.12
C PRO A 139 16.25 -28.69 -28.59
N ALA A 140 16.86 -29.71 -27.97
CA ALA A 140 17.20 -29.73 -26.56
C ALA A 140 18.25 -28.65 -26.24
N GLY A 141 17.81 -27.63 -25.50
CA GLY A 141 18.62 -26.51 -25.03
C GLY A 141 17.72 -25.58 -24.23
N THR A 142 17.27 -26.02 -23.06
CA THR A 142 16.42 -25.21 -22.19
C THR A 142 17.25 -24.12 -21.53
N ASN A 143 17.44 -23.00 -22.23
CA ASN A 143 17.55 -21.72 -21.56
C ASN A 143 16.34 -21.62 -20.62
N LEU A 144 16.56 -21.54 -19.31
CA LEU A 144 15.50 -21.35 -18.31
C LEU A 144 14.74 -20.07 -18.65
N ILE A 145 13.62 -20.19 -19.39
CA ILE A 145 12.77 -19.05 -19.70
C ILE A 145 12.21 -18.56 -18.35
N LYS A 146 12.52 -17.32 -17.96
CA LYS A 146 12.01 -16.72 -16.72
C LYS A 146 10.48 -16.60 -16.82
N PRO A 147 9.70 -16.94 -15.78
CA PRO A 147 8.26 -16.74 -15.80
C PRO A 147 7.91 -15.26 -15.92
N ILE A 148 6.84 -14.97 -16.67
CA ILE A 148 6.38 -13.60 -16.91
C ILE A 148 5.36 -13.23 -15.83
N ILE A 149 5.61 -12.15 -15.10
CA ILE A 149 4.70 -11.62 -14.08
C ILE A 149 3.89 -10.50 -14.70
N LYS A 150 2.58 -10.67 -14.75
CA LYS A 150 1.64 -9.65 -15.22
C LYS A 150 0.76 -9.15 -14.07
N ILE A 151 0.33 -7.91 -14.18
CA ILE A 151 -0.67 -7.33 -13.27
C ILE A 151 -2.04 -7.77 -13.75
N ASP A 152 -2.81 -8.41 -12.88
CA ASP A 152 -4.21 -8.73 -13.10
C ASP A 152 -5.08 -7.53 -12.67
N LEU A 153 -5.41 -6.68 -13.65
CA LEU A 153 -6.28 -5.52 -13.42
C LEU A 153 -7.70 -5.90 -13.01
N LYS A 154 -8.19 -7.09 -13.38
CA LYS A 154 -9.51 -7.57 -12.97
C LYS A 154 -9.51 -7.89 -11.47
N ALA A 155 -8.48 -8.59 -10.99
CA ALA A 155 -8.30 -8.85 -9.57
C ALA A 155 -8.16 -7.55 -8.77
N TRP A 156 -7.37 -6.59 -9.27
CA TRP A 156 -7.24 -5.26 -8.67
C TRP A 156 -8.58 -4.52 -8.58
N PHE A 157 -9.39 -4.53 -9.65
CA PHE A 157 -10.69 -3.85 -9.67
C PHE A 157 -11.70 -4.49 -8.72
N ILE A 158 -11.72 -5.82 -8.63
CA ILE A 158 -12.55 -6.54 -7.65
C ILE A 158 -12.11 -6.18 -6.22
N GLN A 159 -10.81 -6.13 -5.95
CA GLN A 159 -10.28 -5.67 -4.65
C GLN A 159 -10.68 -4.24 -4.34
N LEU A 160 -10.69 -3.34 -5.34
CA LEU A 160 -11.15 -1.97 -5.16
C LEU A 160 -12.63 -1.93 -4.74
N ILE A 161 -13.50 -2.70 -5.41
CA ILE A 161 -14.92 -2.79 -5.06
C ILE A 161 -15.10 -3.33 -3.63
N LEU A 162 -14.40 -4.42 -3.29
CA LEU A 162 -14.44 -4.98 -1.94
C LEU A 162 -13.98 -3.95 -0.90
N TRP A 163 -12.90 -3.22 -1.19
CA TRP A 163 -12.41 -2.17 -0.30
C TRP A 163 -13.42 -1.03 -0.12
N ILE A 164 -14.03 -0.55 -1.20
CA ILE A 164 -15.09 0.47 -1.12
C ILE A 164 -16.27 -0.04 -0.30
N LEU A 165 -16.67 -1.31 -0.45
CA LEU A 165 -17.73 -1.91 0.36
C LEU A 165 -17.36 -1.97 1.85
N VAL A 166 -16.13 -2.39 2.19
CA VAL A 166 -15.61 -2.39 3.57
C VAL A 166 -15.69 -0.99 4.17
N VAL A 167 -15.20 0.02 3.45
CA VAL A 167 -15.24 1.43 3.90
C VAL A 167 -16.69 1.90 4.06
N SER A 168 -17.59 1.50 3.16
CA SER A 168 -19.02 1.87 3.22
C SER A 168 -19.71 1.30 4.46
N ILE A 169 -19.49 0.01 4.75
CA ILE A 169 -20.03 -0.66 5.93
C ILE A 169 -19.44 -0.03 7.19
N SER A 170 -18.14 0.24 7.21
CA SER A 170 -17.49 0.91 8.34
C SER A 170 -18.07 2.30 8.59
N LYS A 171 -18.29 3.08 7.53
CA LYS A 171 -18.88 4.42 7.63
C LYS A 171 -20.31 4.39 8.14
N PHE A 172 -21.11 3.45 7.65
CA PHE A 172 -22.47 3.27 8.16
C PHE A 172 -22.50 2.88 9.64
N PHE A 173 -21.62 1.96 10.06
CA PHE A 173 -21.48 1.61 11.48
C PHE A 173 -21.06 2.82 12.33
N LEU A 174 -20.06 3.59 11.90
CA LEU A 174 -19.63 4.78 12.62
C LEU A 174 -20.72 5.83 12.71
N PHE A 175 -21.51 6.00 11.65
CA PHE A 175 -22.67 6.88 11.66
C PHE A 175 -23.69 6.44 12.73
N LEU A 176 -24.07 5.15 12.78
CA LEU A 176 -24.95 4.64 13.84
C LEU A 176 -24.35 4.83 15.23
N LEU A 177 -23.04 4.63 15.38
CA LEU A 177 -22.35 4.84 16.64
C LEU A 177 -22.43 6.31 17.08
N GLN A 178 -22.22 7.27 16.17
CA GLN A 178 -22.36 8.70 16.44
C GLN A 178 -23.77 9.07 16.92
N LEU A 179 -24.83 8.45 16.38
CA LEU A 179 -26.20 8.66 16.85
C LEU A 179 -26.40 8.23 18.31
N VAL A 180 -25.69 7.19 18.76
CA VAL A 180 -25.86 6.64 20.12
C VAL A 180 -24.97 7.35 21.14
N ILE A 181 -23.71 7.64 20.79
CA ILE A 181 -22.70 8.18 21.73
C ILE A 181 -22.30 9.63 21.43
N GLY A 182 -23.04 10.34 20.58
CA GLY A 182 -22.73 11.71 20.13
C GLY A 182 -22.38 12.67 21.27
N PHE A 183 -23.19 12.71 22.33
CA PHE A 183 -22.94 13.55 23.50
C PHE A 183 -21.59 13.26 24.19
N ILE A 184 -21.17 11.99 24.25
CA ILE A 184 -19.87 11.60 24.81
C ILE A 184 -18.74 12.07 23.88
N LEU A 185 -18.92 11.91 22.57
CA LEU A 185 -17.94 12.33 21.57
C LEU A 185 -17.76 13.85 21.56
N GLU A 186 -18.85 14.62 21.69
CA GLU A 186 -18.81 16.07 21.87
C GLU A 186 -18.05 16.43 23.14
N SER A 187 -18.34 15.78 24.28
CA SER A 187 -17.70 16.06 25.56
C SER A 187 -16.18 15.85 25.48
N ILE A 188 -15.74 14.76 24.85
CA ILE A 188 -14.31 14.48 24.63
C ILE A 188 -13.67 15.56 23.74
N SER A 189 -14.36 15.95 22.66
CA SER A 189 -13.83 16.94 21.72
C SER A 189 -13.77 18.35 22.33
N GLN A 190 -14.79 18.74 23.11
CA GLN A 190 -14.78 19.98 23.88
C GLN A 190 -13.66 19.99 24.91
N PHE A 191 -13.42 18.87 25.61
CA PHE A 191 -12.30 18.75 26.54
C PHE A 191 -10.95 18.98 25.84
N ILE A 192 -10.72 18.34 24.69
CA ILE A 192 -9.50 18.51 23.88
C ILE A 192 -9.34 19.96 23.40
N LEU A 193 -10.44 20.63 23.05
CA LEU A 193 -10.42 22.00 22.52
C LEU A 193 -10.49 23.10 23.59
N SER A 194 -10.81 22.75 24.84
CA SER A 194 -10.90 23.69 25.96
C SER A 194 -9.65 24.56 26.15
N PRO A 195 -8.40 24.11 25.93
CA PRO A 195 -7.22 24.96 26.07
C PRO A 195 -7.09 26.04 24.98
N PHE A 196 -7.89 25.95 23.91
CA PHE A 196 -7.80 26.80 22.72
C PHE A 196 -9.07 27.62 22.50
N SER A 197 -10.01 27.62 23.46
CA SER A 197 -11.30 28.31 23.35
C SER A 197 -11.17 29.83 23.16
N ASP A 198 -10.11 30.42 23.69
CA ASP A 198 -9.98 31.87 23.80
C ASP A 198 -9.50 32.53 22.49
N LEU A 199 -9.05 31.71 21.52
CA LEU A 199 -8.54 32.17 20.23
C LEU A 199 -9.20 31.38 19.08
N ALA A 200 -10.30 31.91 18.55
CA ALA A 200 -11.11 31.25 17.52
C ALA A 200 -10.29 30.83 16.27
N THR A 201 -9.40 31.69 15.77
CA THR A 201 -8.53 31.37 14.63
C THR A 201 -7.56 30.24 14.94
N PHE A 202 -7.03 30.19 16.16
CA PHE A 202 -6.10 29.15 16.56
C PHE A 202 -6.79 27.79 16.72
N LYS A 203 -8.00 27.77 17.33
CA LYS A 203 -8.87 26.59 17.41
C LYS A 203 -9.13 26.00 16.01
N LEU A 204 -9.49 26.85 15.05
CA LEU A 204 -9.78 26.43 13.66
C LEU A 204 -8.56 25.78 12.99
N ILE A 205 -7.37 26.40 13.11
CA ILE A 205 -6.13 25.89 12.51
C ILE A 205 -5.75 24.53 13.12
N ILE A 206 -5.88 24.36 14.43
CA ILE A 206 -5.57 23.09 15.09
C ILE A 206 -6.49 21.97 14.58
N VAL A 207 -7.80 22.24 14.54
CA VAL A 207 -8.84 21.26 14.21
C VAL A 207 -8.84 20.90 12.72
N MET A 208 -8.61 21.86 11.83
CA MET A 208 -8.72 21.65 10.38
C MET A 208 -7.38 21.36 9.70
N CYS A 209 -6.25 21.73 10.31
CA CYS A 209 -4.92 21.52 9.72
C CYS A 209 -4.06 20.57 10.55
N ILE A 210 -3.73 20.92 11.80
CA ILE A 210 -2.68 20.21 12.56
C ILE A 210 -3.11 18.78 12.91
N ILE A 211 -4.26 18.62 13.55
CA ILE A 211 -4.77 17.30 13.96
C ILE A 211 -5.07 16.43 12.72
N PRO A 212 -5.74 16.92 11.65
CA PRO A 212 -6.00 16.11 10.47
C PRO A 212 -4.74 15.69 9.72
N VAL A 213 -3.69 16.52 9.62
CA VAL A 213 -2.42 16.10 9.00
C VAL A 213 -1.87 14.86 9.70
N PHE A 214 -1.86 14.87 11.02
CA PHE A 214 -1.34 13.76 11.81
C PHE A 214 -2.27 12.53 11.73
N MET A 215 -3.56 12.71 12.02
CA MET A 215 -4.51 11.60 12.11
C MET A 215 -4.80 10.96 10.75
N ASN A 216 -4.98 11.74 9.67
CA ASN A 216 -5.14 11.17 8.32
C ASN A 216 -3.84 10.53 7.85
N GLY A 217 -2.69 11.12 8.16
CA GLY A 217 -1.38 10.53 7.90
C GLY A 217 -1.21 9.15 8.53
N LEU A 218 -1.56 9.02 9.81
CA LEU A 218 -1.58 7.74 10.52
C LEU A 218 -2.59 6.77 9.91
N GLN A 219 -3.80 7.23 9.58
CA GLN A 219 -4.81 6.42 8.91
C GLN A 219 -4.27 5.81 7.61
N PHE A 220 -3.72 6.63 6.70
CA PHE A 220 -3.16 6.13 5.44
C PHE A 220 -1.97 5.20 5.67
N TRP A 221 -1.12 5.49 6.66
CA TRP A 221 -0.02 4.59 7.01
C TRP A 221 -0.53 3.21 7.45
N ILE A 222 -1.55 3.16 8.31
CA ILE A 222 -2.12 1.92 8.82
C ILE A 222 -2.85 1.18 7.69
N GLN A 223 -3.66 1.87 6.88
CA GLN A 223 -4.39 1.28 5.76
C GLN A 223 -3.45 0.65 4.73
N ASP A 224 -2.36 1.35 4.38
CA ASP A 224 -1.37 0.79 3.46
C ASP A 224 -0.71 -0.49 3.99
N ASN A 225 -0.62 -0.69 5.32
CA ASN A 225 -0.05 -1.94 5.87
C ASN A 225 -0.96 -3.15 5.64
N PHE A 226 -2.27 -3.01 5.82
CA PHE A 226 -3.18 -4.15 5.65
C PHE A 226 -3.72 -4.30 4.23
N LEU A 227 -3.64 -3.26 3.40
CA LEU A 227 -3.95 -3.36 1.97
C LEU A 227 -2.80 -3.97 1.15
N LYS A 228 -1.58 -3.89 1.68
CA LYS A 228 -0.39 -4.50 1.09
C LYS A 228 -0.43 -6.03 1.23
N LYS A 229 0.09 -6.72 0.22
CA LYS A 229 0.35 -8.18 0.30
C LYS A 229 1.44 -8.47 1.33
N THR A 230 1.09 -9.23 2.37
CA THR A 230 2.01 -9.68 3.42
C THR A 230 2.47 -11.12 3.21
N GLU A 231 1.61 -11.96 2.65
CA GLU A 231 1.86 -13.38 2.46
C GLU A 231 2.17 -13.70 1.00
N PHE A 232 3.32 -14.34 0.81
CA PHE A 232 3.81 -14.79 -0.49
C PHE A 232 4.03 -16.29 -0.45
N THR A 233 3.48 -16.99 -1.44
CA THR A 233 3.80 -18.39 -1.70
C THR A 233 5.27 -18.56 -2.08
N ILE A 234 5.80 -19.78 -2.03
CA ILE A 234 7.19 -20.07 -2.39
C ILE A 234 7.51 -19.59 -3.83
N GLN A 235 6.59 -19.81 -4.76
CA GLN A 235 6.73 -19.35 -6.15
C GLN A 235 6.73 -17.82 -6.24
N GLU A 236 5.83 -17.15 -5.53
CA GLU A 236 5.79 -15.68 -5.50
C GLU A 236 7.05 -15.07 -4.87
N LYS A 237 7.60 -15.68 -3.81
CA LYS A 237 8.89 -15.24 -3.24
C LYS A 237 10.03 -15.33 -4.27
N LYS A 238 10.04 -16.38 -5.08
CA LYS A 238 11.08 -16.57 -6.11
C LYS A 238 10.95 -15.59 -7.27
N TYR A 239 9.73 -15.32 -7.72
CA TYR A 239 9.50 -14.56 -8.97
C TYR A 239 8.93 -13.16 -8.72
N VAL A 240 7.87 -13.02 -7.92
CA VAL A 240 7.21 -11.73 -7.68
C VAL A 240 8.08 -10.82 -6.84
N LEU A 241 8.70 -11.34 -5.78
CA LEU A 241 9.56 -10.52 -4.93
C LEU A 241 10.78 -10.00 -5.70
N SER A 242 11.42 -10.84 -6.53
CA SER A 242 12.60 -10.47 -7.30
C SER A 242 12.33 -9.48 -8.42
N GLU A 243 11.13 -9.51 -9.01
CA GLU A 243 10.78 -8.64 -10.14
C GLU A 243 10.00 -7.38 -9.74
N MET A 244 9.11 -7.47 -8.74
CA MET A 244 8.17 -6.40 -8.39
C MET A 244 8.52 -5.66 -7.10
N TYR A 245 9.49 -6.17 -6.34
CA TYR A 245 10.02 -5.54 -5.15
C TYR A 245 11.52 -5.33 -5.36
N VAL A 246 11.98 -4.10 -5.18
CA VAL A 246 13.40 -3.80 -5.22
C VAL A 246 13.98 -4.24 -3.88
N ASP A 247 14.55 -5.43 -3.87
CA ASP A 247 15.44 -5.87 -2.81
C ASP A 247 16.87 -5.52 -3.24
N GLU A 248 17.49 -4.59 -2.50
CA GLU A 248 18.84 -4.11 -2.78
C GLU A 248 19.85 -5.26 -2.68
N GLU A 249 19.69 -6.20 -1.75
CA GLU A 249 20.56 -7.38 -1.61
C GLU A 249 20.38 -8.38 -2.76
N LEU A 250 19.14 -8.61 -3.21
CA LEU A 250 18.89 -9.54 -4.32
C LEU A 250 19.33 -8.97 -5.68
N THR A 251 19.19 -7.65 -5.87
CA THR A 251 19.69 -6.94 -7.06
C THR A 251 21.21 -6.99 -7.12
N ASN A 252 21.85 -6.82 -5.97
CA ASN A 252 23.29 -6.93 -5.78
C ASN A 252 23.80 -8.35 -6.07
N PHE A 253 23.11 -9.38 -5.59
CA PHE A 253 23.43 -10.78 -5.90
C PHE A 253 23.25 -11.10 -7.39
N ALA A 254 22.17 -10.64 -8.02
CA ALA A 254 21.93 -10.85 -9.45
C ALA A 254 22.94 -10.12 -10.33
N ARG A 255 23.43 -8.94 -9.92
CA ARG A 255 24.57 -8.27 -10.58
C ARG A 255 25.85 -9.10 -10.45
N LEU A 256 26.12 -9.63 -9.27
CA LEU A 256 27.29 -10.48 -9.03
C LEU A 256 27.23 -11.75 -9.90
N ASP A 257 26.09 -12.42 -9.95
CA ASP A 257 25.89 -13.65 -10.73
C ASP A 257 26.06 -13.38 -12.24
N ASN A 258 25.46 -12.31 -12.75
CA ASN A 258 25.66 -11.90 -14.15
C ASN A 258 27.12 -11.52 -14.46
N PHE A 259 27.82 -10.89 -13.50
CA PHE A 259 29.22 -10.53 -13.65
C PHE A 259 30.13 -11.77 -13.70
N VAL A 260 29.91 -12.73 -12.80
CA VAL A 260 30.66 -14.00 -12.73
C VAL A 260 30.42 -14.87 -13.97
N ASN A 261 29.18 -14.91 -14.47
CA ASN A 261 28.80 -15.73 -15.62
C ASN A 261 29.08 -15.05 -16.98
N ASN A 262 29.63 -13.82 -17.00
CA ASN A 262 29.97 -13.13 -18.23
C ASN A 262 31.21 -13.77 -18.91
N PRO A 263 31.07 -14.30 -20.15
CA PRO A 263 32.16 -14.99 -20.84
C PRO A 263 33.39 -14.10 -21.15
N GLU A 264 33.24 -12.78 -21.19
CA GLU A 264 34.37 -11.84 -21.39
C GLU A 264 35.26 -11.68 -20.15
N VAL A 265 34.77 -12.09 -18.97
CA VAL A 265 35.44 -11.87 -17.67
C VAL A 265 36.30 -13.07 -17.25
N LYS A 266 36.22 -14.21 -17.95
CA LYS A 266 37.00 -15.46 -17.71
C LYS A 266 38.48 -15.40 -18.13
N SER A 267 39.17 -14.29 -17.84
CA SER A 267 40.63 -14.13 -17.98
C SER A 267 41.25 -13.96 -16.59
N ASP A 268 42.55 -14.26 -16.43
CA ASP A 268 43.32 -14.26 -15.16
C ASP A 268 43.20 -13.00 -14.27
N HIS A 269 42.53 -11.94 -14.74
CA HIS A 269 42.14 -10.75 -13.97
C HIS A 269 40.72 -10.78 -13.37
N CYS A 270 40.04 -11.93 -13.42
CA CYS A 270 38.67 -12.12 -12.91
C CYS A 270 38.58 -11.83 -11.40
N LEU A 271 39.59 -12.26 -10.62
CA LEU A 271 39.56 -12.17 -9.16
C LEU A 271 39.60 -10.72 -8.65
N ASP A 272 40.44 -9.88 -9.24
CA ASP A 272 40.54 -8.46 -8.87
C ASP A 272 39.26 -7.69 -9.23
N LYS A 273 38.69 -7.96 -10.42
CA LYS A 273 37.44 -7.33 -10.82
C LYS A 273 36.25 -7.83 -10.00
N LEU A 274 36.24 -9.10 -9.62
CA LEU A 274 35.23 -9.68 -8.73
C LEU A 274 35.32 -9.05 -7.34
N GLN A 275 36.51 -8.92 -6.77
CA GLN A 275 36.71 -8.27 -5.47
C GLN A 275 36.31 -6.79 -5.48
N MET A 276 36.67 -6.07 -6.54
CA MET A 276 36.27 -4.67 -6.73
C MET A 276 34.75 -4.53 -6.85
N GLU A 277 34.09 -5.45 -7.56
CA GLU A 277 32.64 -5.38 -7.71
C GLU A 277 31.89 -5.85 -6.46
N MET A 278 32.41 -6.83 -5.72
CA MET A 278 31.92 -7.17 -4.38
C MET A 278 32.04 -6.00 -3.39
N ALA A 279 33.13 -5.22 -3.48
CA ALA A 279 33.33 -4.01 -2.67
C ALA A 279 32.36 -2.88 -3.08
N ASN A 280 32.13 -2.67 -4.37
CA ASN A 280 31.15 -1.70 -4.89
C ASN A 280 29.71 -2.05 -4.49
N VAL A 281 29.42 -3.35 -4.37
CA VAL A 281 28.09 -3.90 -4.10
C VAL A 281 27.83 -4.05 -2.59
N GLY A 282 28.82 -3.79 -1.73
CA GLY A 282 28.67 -3.75 -0.27
C GLY A 282 28.40 -5.11 0.38
N VAL A 283 28.68 -6.22 -0.32
CA VAL A 283 28.42 -7.58 0.14
C VAL A 283 29.66 -8.14 0.83
N GLY A 284 29.49 -8.75 2.02
CA GLY A 284 30.58 -9.37 2.76
C GLY A 284 31.30 -10.45 1.95
N VAL A 285 32.53 -10.14 1.51
CA VAL A 285 33.38 -10.95 0.62
C VAL A 285 33.56 -12.41 1.08
N GLN A 286 33.47 -12.67 2.39
CA GLN A 286 33.84 -13.96 2.99
C GLN A 286 32.78 -15.09 2.87
N GLN A 287 31.49 -14.79 2.66
CA GLN A 287 30.46 -15.85 2.56
C GLN A 287 30.34 -16.45 1.16
N ILE A 288 30.54 -15.66 0.11
CA ILE A 288 30.38 -16.12 -1.29
C ILE A 288 31.66 -16.81 -1.80
N THR A 289 32.85 -16.32 -1.43
CA THR A 289 34.13 -16.97 -1.80
C THR A 289 34.26 -18.39 -1.24
N LYS A 290 33.75 -18.65 -0.03
CA LYS A 290 33.71 -20.00 0.56
C LYS A 290 32.75 -20.97 -0.15
N GLY A 291 31.70 -20.46 -0.80
CA GLY A 291 30.78 -21.28 -1.60
C GLY A 291 31.35 -21.60 -2.98
N TYR A 292 32.01 -20.63 -3.62
CA TYR A 292 32.57 -20.78 -4.96
C TYR A 292 33.83 -21.66 -5.00
N GLN A 293 34.74 -21.53 -4.03
CA GLN A 293 35.91 -22.43 -3.92
C GLN A 293 35.54 -23.90 -3.69
N LYS A 294 34.30 -24.17 -3.27
CA LYS A 294 33.79 -25.53 -3.03
C LYS A 294 33.14 -26.15 -4.26
N ALA A 295 32.76 -25.34 -5.27
CA ALA A 295 32.12 -25.80 -6.51
C ALA A 295 33.13 -26.07 -7.64
N ASP A 296 34.35 -25.51 -7.57
CA ASP A 296 35.42 -25.72 -8.55
C ASP A 296 36.42 -26.84 -8.14
N PHE A 297 36.15 -27.57 -7.06
CA PHE A 297 37.01 -28.66 -6.56
C PHE A 297 36.28 -29.99 -6.27
N GLU A 298 35.04 -30.16 -6.72
CA GLU A 298 34.30 -31.44 -6.71
C GLU A 298 33.72 -31.76 -8.09
#